data_AF-A0A1H7KAE7-F1
#
_entry.id   AF-A0A1H7KAE7-F1
#
_cell.length_a   1.000
_cell.length_b   1.000
_cell.length_c   1.000
_cell.angle_alpha   90.00
_cell.angle_beta   90.00
_cell.angle_gamma   90.00
#
_symmetry.space_group_name_H-M   'P 1'
#
loop_
_entity.id
_entity.type
_entity.pdbx_description
1 polymer ?
#
loop_
_entity_poly.entity_id
_entity_poly.type
_entity_poly.pdbx_seq_one_letter_code
_entity_poly.pdbx_strand_id
1 'polypeptide(L)'
;MANGTATQELVIHSISADVAMEYLATEDWELARQSLVELEEFRSARDEIESRFEIDLTDIEAIVDLPTDSFNNLKNDMVLVIDSQLLRFSEMFRQKVCVDLDYCNLKKSKGWRIVEYLIGALAIVFDKGLIPLSFYIFKREILDELCQCPEREAEHIAD
;
A
#
# COMPACT_ATOMS: atom_id res chain seq x y z
N MET A 1 -31.68 5.39 31.62
CA MET A 1 -30.22 5.57 31.69
C MET A 1 -29.69 5.27 30.31
N ALA A 2 -29.25 6.29 29.57
CA ALA A 2 -28.76 6.14 28.20
C ALA A 2 -27.27 5.82 28.27
N ASN A 3 -26.90 4.56 28.04
CA ASN A 3 -25.51 4.19 27.79
C ASN A 3 -25.23 4.48 26.32
N GLY A 4 -24.68 5.67 26.05
CA GLY A 4 -24.18 6.05 24.74
C GLY A 4 -23.02 5.16 24.35
N THR A 5 -23.19 4.48 23.23
CA THR A 5 -22.14 3.88 22.40
C THR A 5 -21.04 4.90 22.12
N ALA A 6 -19.87 4.72 22.73
CA ALA A 6 -18.65 5.32 22.21
C ALA A 6 -18.18 4.48 21.02
N THR A 7 -18.83 4.64 19.87
CA THR A 7 -18.17 4.38 18.59
C THR A 7 -17.04 5.39 18.54
N GLN A 8 -15.83 4.92 18.80
CA GLN A 8 -14.61 5.66 18.50
C GLN A 8 -14.68 5.89 17.00
N GLU A 9 -15.09 7.08 16.58
CA GLU A 9 -14.99 7.50 15.18
C GLU A 9 -13.52 7.33 14.83
N LEU A 10 -13.24 6.30 14.04
CA LEU A 10 -11.99 6.20 13.30
C LEU A 10 -11.94 7.51 12.51
N VAL A 11 -11.17 8.49 12.97
CA VAL A 11 -10.88 9.69 12.19
C VAL A 11 -9.97 9.20 11.07
N ILE A 12 -10.58 8.66 10.02
CA ILE A 12 -9.89 8.32 8.79
C ILE A 12 -9.47 9.66 8.22
N HIS A 13 -8.17 9.91 8.14
CA HIS A 13 -7.65 10.95 7.29
C HIS A 13 -8.05 10.60 5.85
N SER A 14 -9.21 11.08 5.43
CA SER A 14 -9.69 10.95 4.06
C SER A 14 -8.76 11.74 3.15
N ILE A 15 -8.23 11.09 2.13
CA ILE A 15 -7.45 11.76 1.09
C ILE A 15 -8.44 12.46 0.17
N SER A 16 -8.18 13.71 -0.21
CA SER A 16 -9.03 14.42 -1.16
C SER A 16 -9.01 13.73 -2.52
N ALA A 17 -10.14 13.75 -3.24
CA ALA A 17 -10.27 13.12 -4.55
C ALA A 17 -9.18 13.58 -5.55
N ASP A 18 -8.79 14.86 -5.53
CA ASP A 18 -7.76 15.39 -6.45
C ASP A 18 -6.39 14.73 -6.21
N VAL A 19 -5.96 14.67 -4.96
CA VAL A 19 -4.72 13.96 -4.56
C VAL A 19 -4.79 12.48 -4.91
N ALA A 20 -5.95 11.84 -4.75
CA ALA A 20 -6.12 10.45 -5.13
C ALA A 20 -5.95 10.23 -6.65
N MET A 21 -6.46 11.16 -7.46
CA MET A 21 -6.33 11.09 -8.92
C MET A 21 -4.87 11.29 -9.38
N GLU A 22 -4.09 12.13 -8.70
CA GLU A 22 -2.66 12.30 -8.98
C GLU A 22 -1.90 10.99 -8.76
N TYR A 23 -2.11 10.32 -7.63
CA TYR A 23 -1.47 9.03 -7.36
C TYR A 23 -1.96 7.91 -8.29
N LEU A 24 -3.24 7.91 -8.68
CA LEU A 24 -3.75 6.96 -9.67
C LEU A 24 -3.10 7.15 -11.04
N ALA A 25 -2.84 8.39 -11.45
CA ALA A 25 -2.16 8.72 -12.70
C ALA A 25 -0.64 8.47 -12.67
N THR A 26 -0.03 8.43 -11.49
CA THR A 26 1.41 8.23 -11.29
C THR A 26 1.84 6.81 -11.70
N GLU A 27 2.92 6.66 -12.46
CA GLU A 27 3.41 5.33 -12.85
C GLU A 27 3.84 4.47 -11.66
N ASP A 28 3.69 3.15 -11.77
CA ASP A 28 3.99 2.21 -10.68
C ASP A 28 5.44 2.30 -10.18
N TRP A 29 6.40 2.54 -11.08
CA TRP A 29 7.81 2.69 -10.72
C TRP A 29 8.07 3.93 -9.85
N GLU A 30 7.31 5.00 -10.07
CA GLU A 30 7.45 6.24 -9.31
C GLU A 30 6.80 6.10 -7.93
N LEU A 31 5.66 5.42 -7.84
CA LEU A 31 5.07 5.02 -6.56
C LEU A 31 6.01 4.10 -5.77
N ALA A 32 6.67 3.17 -6.46
CA ALA A 32 7.68 2.30 -5.87
C ALA A 32 8.88 3.10 -5.36
N ARG A 33 9.42 4.03 -6.17
CA ARG A 33 10.52 4.93 -5.79
C ARG A 33 10.18 5.72 -4.53
N GLN A 34 9.03 6.40 -4.52
CA GLN A 34 8.57 7.18 -3.36
C GLN A 34 8.46 6.28 -2.11
N SER A 35 7.93 5.07 -2.27
CA SER A 35 7.87 4.10 -1.18
C SER A 35 9.26 3.69 -0.67
N LEU A 36 10.22 3.39 -1.56
CA LEU A 36 11.59 3.04 -1.19
C LEU A 36 12.33 4.17 -0.45
N VAL A 37 12.09 5.41 -0.87
CA VAL A 37 12.69 6.60 -0.27
C VAL A 37 12.14 6.87 1.13
N GLU A 38 10.81 6.81 1.28
CA GLU A 38 10.12 7.23 2.51
C GLU A 38 10.10 6.14 3.61
N LEU A 39 10.24 4.86 3.24
CA LEU A 39 10.19 3.74 4.20
C LEU A 39 11.57 3.28 4.66
N GLU A 40 11.86 3.46 5.95
CA GLU A 40 13.07 2.91 6.57
C GLU A 40 13.14 1.37 6.48
N GLU A 41 12.01 0.65 6.47
CA GLU A 41 11.94 -0.79 6.26
C GLU A 41 12.49 -1.21 4.89
N PHE A 42 12.46 -0.29 3.92
CA PHE A 42 12.99 -0.49 2.58
C PHE A 42 14.41 0.04 2.40
N ARG A 43 15.01 0.61 3.45
CA ARG A 43 16.37 1.17 3.38
C ARG A 43 17.39 0.20 2.80
N SER A 44 17.46 -1.04 3.27
CA SER A 44 18.45 -1.99 2.75
C SER A 44 18.28 -2.23 1.26
N ALA A 45 17.03 -2.32 0.78
CA ALA A 45 16.77 -2.52 -0.64
C ALA A 45 17.00 -1.24 -1.47
N ARG A 46 16.70 -0.07 -0.91
CA ARG A 46 17.04 1.24 -1.48
C ARG A 46 18.56 1.36 -1.67
N ASP A 47 19.33 1.13 -0.61
CA ASP A 47 20.79 1.24 -0.61
C ASP A 47 21.43 0.25 -1.62
N GLU A 48 20.86 -0.96 -1.79
CA GLU A 48 21.27 -1.92 -2.82
C GLU A 48 21.00 -1.44 -4.25
N ILE A 49 19.82 -0.84 -4.49
CA ILE A 49 19.47 -0.27 -5.80
C ILE A 49 20.36 0.92 -6.12
N GLU A 50 20.48 1.87 -5.20
CA GLU A 50 21.30 3.09 -5.36
C GLU A 50 22.76 2.74 -5.67
N SER A 51 23.33 1.77 -4.95
CA SER A 51 24.69 1.27 -5.20
C SER A 51 24.84 0.61 -6.57
N ARG A 52 23.87 -0.20 -7.01
CA ARG A 52 23.92 -0.93 -8.29
C ARG A 52 23.81 -0.01 -9.50
N PHE A 53 22.99 1.04 -9.40
CA PHE A 53 22.76 1.99 -10.49
C PHE A 53 23.62 3.25 -10.39
N GLU A 54 24.38 3.41 -9.30
CA GLU A 54 25.22 4.58 -9.01
C GLU A 54 24.42 5.89 -8.99
N ILE A 55 23.24 5.87 -8.36
CA ILE A 55 22.30 7.01 -8.28
C ILE A 55 21.81 7.23 -6.84
N ASP A 56 21.21 8.39 -6.60
CA ASP A 56 20.41 8.69 -5.42
C ASP A 56 18.92 8.65 -5.82
N LEU A 57 18.11 7.81 -5.17
CA LEU A 57 16.70 7.68 -5.53
C LEU A 57 15.86 8.91 -5.17
N THR A 58 16.41 9.84 -4.39
CA THR A 58 15.80 11.15 -4.12
C THR A 58 16.02 12.16 -5.26
N ASP A 59 17.02 11.92 -6.12
CA ASP A 59 17.34 12.75 -7.28
C ASP A 59 16.66 12.21 -8.55
N ILE A 60 15.48 12.79 -8.86
CA ILE A 60 14.71 12.38 -10.03
C ILE A 60 15.42 12.72 -11.35
N GLU A 61 16.25 13.77 -11.38
CA GLU A 61 16.98 14.19 -12.58
C GLU A 61 18.04 13.14 -12.93
N ALA A 62 18.81 12.70 -11.93
CA ALA A 62 19.78 11.61 -12.08
C ALA A 62 19.14 10.30 -12.57
N ILE A 63 17.90 10.01 -12.15
CA ILE A 63 17.16 8.83 -12.60
C ILE A 63 16.77 8.93 -14.09
N VAL A 64 16.18 10.05 -14.50
CA VAL A 64 15.67 10.20 -15.88
C VAL A 64 16.79 10.40 -16.92
N ASP A 65 17.96 10.85 -16.47
CA ASP A 65 19.16 11.00 -17.32
C ASP A 65 19.90 9.68 -17.59
N LEU A 66 19.51 8.58 -16.94
CA LEU A 66 20.07 7.27 -17.20
C LEU A 66 19.87 6.85 -18.67
N PRO A 67 20.81 6.09 -19.26
CA PRO A 67 20.59 5.43 -20.54
C PRO A 67 19.30 4.61 -20.51
N THR A 68 18.55 4.59 -21.61
CA THR A 68 17.21 3.99 -21.67
C THR A 68 17.14 2.57 -21.10
N ASP A 69 18.13 1.72 -21.40
CA ASP A 69 18.16 0.36 -20.88
C ASP A 69 18.38 0.33 -19.35
N SER A 70 19.27 1.18 -18.84
CA SER A 70 19.51 1.33 -17.40
C SER A 70 18.28 1.88 -16.68
N PHE A 71 17.62 2.89 -17.26
CA PHE A 71 16.37 3.45 -16.73
C PHE A 71 15.27 2.40 -16.66
N ASN A 72 15.08 1.61 -17.73
CA ASN A 72 14.09 0.54 -17.74
C ASN A 72 14.40 -0.57 -16.72
N ASN A 73 15.67 -0.94 -16.58
CA ASN A 73 16.09 -1.93 -15.58
C ASN A 73 15.83 -1.41 -14.16
N LEU A 74 16.17 -0.15 -13.89
CA LEU A 74 15.91 0.51 -12.60
C LEU A 74 14.41 0.52 -12.28
N LYS A 75 13.55 0.92 -13.23
CA LYS A 75 12.09 0.88 -13.07
C LYS A 75 11.61 -0.50 -12.65
N ASN A 76 12.05 -1.54 -13.36
CA ASN A 76 11.66 -2.91 -13.09
C ASN A 76 12.17 -3.38 -11.73
N ASP A 77 13.41 -3.05 -11.37
CA ASP A 77 14.02 -3.42 -10.10
C ASP A 77 13.28 -2.80 -8.91
N MET A 78 12.91 -1.52 -8.97
CA MET A 78 12.15 -0.87 -7.90
C MET A 78 10.79 -1.55 -7.67
N VAL A 79 10.06 -1.83 -8.75
CA VAL A 79 8.77 -2.54 -8.71
C VAL A 79 8.94 -3.94 -8.11
N LEU A 80 9.91 -4.72 -8.60
CA LEU A 80 10.17 -6.08 -8.12
C LEU A 80 10.53 -6.14 -6.64
N VAL A 81 11.32 -5.17 -6.16
CA VAL A 81 11.68 -5.07 -4.74
C VAL A 81 10.44 -4.80 -3.89
N ILE A 82 9.61 -3.82 -4.26
CA ILE A 82 8.39 -3.51 -3.52
C ILE A 82 7.45 -4.71 -3.49
N ASP A 83 7.21 -5.36 -4.64
CA ASP A 83 6.38 -6.56 -4.72
C ASP A 83 6.90 -7.67 -3.80
N SER A 84 8.21 -7.93 -3.82
CA SER A 84 8.83 -8.96 -2.99
C SER A 84 8.69 -8.66 -1.49
N GLN A 85 8.83 -7.39 -1.10
CA GLN A 85 8.67 -6.98 0.30
C GLN A 85 7.19 -7.05 0.74
N LEU A 86 6.26 -6.61 -0.12
CA LEU A 86 4.83 -6.73 0.15
C LEU A 86 4.40 -8.19 0.28
N LEU A 87 4.96 -9.11 -0.52
CA LEU A 87 4.73 -10.54 -0.35
C LEU A 87 5.23 -11.07 0.99
N ARG A 88 6.38 -10.62 1.48
CA ARG A 88 6.85 -10.99 2.83
C ARG A 88 5.92 -10.47 3.92
N PHE A 89 5.37 -9.28 3.71
CA PHE A 89 4.38 -8.73 4.62
C PHE A 89 2.97 -9.28 4.40
N SER A 90 2.70 -10.00 3.30
CA SER A 90 1.36 -10.43 2.90
C SER A 90 0.67 -11.32 3.93
N GLU A 91 1.43 -12.15 4.66
CA GLU A 91 0.89 -12.94 5.76
C GLU A 91 0.44 -12.05 6.94
N MET A 92 1.17 -10.98 7.24
CA MET A 92 0.75 -9.99 8.24
C MET A 92 -0.41 -9.10 7.72
N PHE A 93 -0.40 -8.77 6.43
CA PHE A 93 -1.46 -7.97 5.81
C PHE A 93 -2.78 -8.70 5.70
N ARG A 94 -2.75 -10.02 5.48
CA ARG A 94 -3.97 -10.81 5.31
C ARG A 94 -4.89 -10.64 6.53
N GLN A 95 -4.36 -10.70 7.75
CA GLN A 95 -5.16 -10.46 8.96
C GLN A 95 -5.79 -9.05 8.96
N LYS A 96 -4.98 -8.01 8.69
CA LYS A 96 -5.44 -6.62 8.66
C LYS A 96 -6.50 -6.37 7.58
N VAL A 97 -6.28 -6.87 6.37
CA VAL A 97 -7.17 -6.67 5.21
C VAL A 97 -8.47 -7.47 5.36
N CYS A 98 -8.39 -8.73 5.82
CA CYS A 98 -9.54 -9.62 5.95
C CYS A 98 -10.37 -9.38 7.22
N VAL A 99 -9.74 -9.04 8.33
CA VAL A 99 -10.39 -8.98 9.65
C VAL A 99 -10.57 -7.54 10.09
N ASP A 100 -9.49 -6.76 10.18
CA ASP A 100 -9.54 -5.41 10.76
C ASP A 100 -10.25 -4.41 9.84
N LEU A 101 -9.98 -4.51 8.53
CA LEU A 101 -10.55 -3.62 7.52
C LEU A 101 -11.79 -4.21 6.83
N ASP A 102 -12.07 -5.50 7.01
CA ASP A 102 -13.17 -6.24 6.38
C ASP A 102 -13.30 -5.97 4.86
N TYR A 103 -12.16 -5.75 4.18
CA TYR A 103 -12.13 -5.27 2.80
C TYR A 103 -12.91 -6.18 1.86
N CYS A 104 -12.70 -7.49 1.96
CA CYS A 104 -13.24 -8.45 1.02
C CYS A 104 -14.78 -8.51 1.05
N ASN A 105 -15.40 -8.21 2.20
CA ASN A 105 -16.86 -8.09 2.33
C ASN A 105 -17.36 -6.70 1.93
N LEU A 106 -16.63 -5.64 2.31
CA LEU A 106 -17.01 -4.27 1.99
C LEU A 106 -16.90 -3.95 0.50
N LYS A 107 -15.92 -4.51 -0.22
CA LYS A 107 -15.77 -4.36 -1.67
C LYS A 107 -17.02 -4.82 -2.43
N LYS A 108 -17.57 -5.97 -2.04
CA LYS A 108 -18.79 -6.55 -2.66
C LYS A 108 -20.03 -5.68 -2.48
N SER A 109 -20.10 -4.91 -1.39
CA SER A 109 -21.30 -4.13 -1.03
C SER A 109 -21.22 -2.64 -1.37
N LYS A 110 -20.03 -2.03 -1.41
CA LYS A 110 -19.86 -0.55 -1.50
C LYS A 110 -19.06 -0.06 -2.70
N GLY A 111 -18.46 -0.93 -3.51
CA GLY A 111 -17.72 -0.53 -4.72
C GLY A 111 -16.58 0.47 -4.46
N TRP A 112 -16.34 1.40 -5.39
CA TRP A 112 -15.18 2.30 -5.40
C TRP A 112 -15.00 3.21 -4.17
N ARG A 113 -16.07 3.52 -3.42
CA ARG A 113 -15.97 4.35 -2.20
C ARG A 113 -15.18 3.67 -1.08
N ILE A 114 -14.96 2.35 -1.16
CA ILE A 114 -14.13 1.63 -0.20
C ILE A 114 -12.64 1.92 -0.38
N VAL A 115 -12.23 2.29 -1.60
CA VAL A 115 -10.81 2.46 -1.98
C VAL A 115 -10.18 3.62 -1.22
N GLU A 116 -10.84 4.80 -1.23
CA GLU A 116 -10.36 5.99 -0.52
C GLU A 116 -10.21 5.73 0.98
N TYR A 117 -11.18 5.02 1.56
CA TYR A 117 -11.14 4.60 2.96
C TYR A 117 -9.98 3.64 3.24
N LEU A 118 -9.78 2.66 2.37
CA LEU A 118 -8.70 1.67 2.50
C LEU A 118 -7.33 2.27 2.37
N ILE A 119 -7.14 3.21 1.45
CA ILE A 119 -5.87 3.90 1.29
C ILE A 119 -5.58 4.71 2.56
N GLY A 120 -6.57 5.44 3.09
CA GLY A 120 -6.41 6.15 4.37
C GLY A 120 -6.12 5.19 5.54
N ALA A 121 -6.82 4.06 5.62
CA ALA A 121 -6.64 3.08 6.67
C ALA A 121 -5.27 2.37 6.57
N LEU A 122 -4.85 1.96 5.37
CA LEU A 122 -3.52 1.38 5.14
C LEU A 122 -2.44 2.42 5.51
N ALA A 123 -2.54 3.66 5.05
CA ALA A 123 -1.60 4.72 5.37
C ALA A 123 -1.42 4.89 6.89
N ILE A 124 -2.50 4.84 7.67
CA ILE A 124 -2.46 4.88 9.14
C ILE A 124 -1.83 3.60 9.72
N VAL A 125 -2.21 2.44 9.21
CA VAL A 125 -1.81 1.12 9.72
C VAL A 125 -0.35 0.75 9.45
N PHE A 126 0.24 1.36 8.42
CA PHE A 126 1.69 1.33 8.18
C PHE A 126 2.47 2.21 9.17
N ASP A 127 1.81 2.83 10.16
CA ASP A 127 2.38 3.73 11.20
C ASP A 127 3.18 4.92 10.63
N LYS A 128 3.06 5.16 9.32
CA LYS A 128 3.95 6.06 8.56
C LYS A 128 3.22 6.91 7.51
N GLY A 129 1.90 6.84 7.42
CA GLY A 129 1.13 7.75 6.55
C GLY A 129 1.45 7.62 5.06
N LEU A 130 1.91 6.45 4.60
CA LEU A 130 2.44 6.28 3.25
C LEU A 130 1.36 6.08 2.21
N ILE A 131 0.97 7.21 1.64
CA ILE A 131 0.05 7.29 0.53
C ILE A 131 0.62 6.57 -0.72
N PRO A 132 1.91 6.75 -1.13
CA PRO A 132 2.43 6.13 -2.35
C PRO A 132 2.33 4.60 -2.33
N LEU A 133 2.73 3.96 -1.21
CA LEU A 133 2.65 2.50 -1.07
C LEU A 133 1.20 2.00 -1.08
N SER A 134 0.29 2.75 -0.46
CA SER A 134 -1.14 2.41 -0.42
C SER A 134 -1.78 2.46 -1.81
N PHE A 135 -1.44 3.48 -2.63
CA PHE A 135 -1.86 3.55 -4.02
C PHE A 135 -1.17 2.49 -4.89
N TYR A 136 0.10 2.18 -4.64
CA TYR A 136 0.80 1.08 -5.31
C TYR A 136 0.07 -0.25 -5.11
N ILE A 137 -0.21 -0.61 -3.84
CA ILE A 137 -0.97 -1.80 -3.45
C ILE A 137 -2.33 -1.85 -4.13
N PHE A 138 -3.03 -0.71 -4.18
CA PHE A 138 -4.33 -0.61 -4.81
C PHE A 138 -4.27 -0.80 -6.33
N LYS A 139 -3.39 -0.05 -7.03
CA LYS A 139 -3.25 -0.09 -8.49
C LYS A 139 -2.86 -1.46 -9.02
N ARG A 140 -2.06 -2.20 -8.25
CA ARG A 140 -1.60 -3.55 -8.58
C ARG A 140 -2.59 -4.64 -8.18
N GLU A 141 -3.76 -4.28 -7.65
CA GLU A 141 -4.81 -5.20 -7.18
C GLU A 141 -4.31 -6.22 -6.14
N ILE A 142 -3.23 -5.91 -5.41
CA ILE A 142 -2.60 -6.83 -4.44
C ILE A 142 -3.60 -7.21 -3.34
N LEU A 143 -4.48 -6.30 -2.93
CA LEU A 143 -5.53 -6.60 -1.93
C LEU A 143 -6.50 -7.69 -2.39
N ASP A 144 -6.75 -7.81 -3.69
CA ASP A 144 -7.64 -8.83 -4.23
C ASP A 144 -6.99 -10.21 -4.19
N GLU A 145 -5.67 -10.28 -4.40
CA GLU A 145 -4.89 -11.50 -4.20
C GLU A 145 -4.93 -11.97 -2.74
N LEU A 146 -5.05 -11.03 -1.78
CA LEU A 146 -5.16 -11.32 -0.36
C LEU A 146 -6.56 -11.76 0.08
N CYS A 147 -7.59 -11.63 -0.76
CA CYS A 147 -8.97 -11.98 -0.41
C CYS A 147 -9.26 -13.50 -0.34
N GLN A 148 -8.22 -14.35 -0.35
CA GLN A 148 -8.31 -15.75 0.10
C GLN A 148 -8.22 -15.84 1.63
N CYS A 149 -9.14 -15.16 2.32
CA CYS A 149 -9.21 -15.19 3.77
C CYS A 149 -9.63 -16.60 4.22
N PRO A 150 -8.98 -17.21 5.24
CA PRO A 150 -9.55 -18.40 5.86
C PRO A 150 -10.95 -18.05 6.35
N GLU A 151 -11.93 -18.92 6.09
CA GLU A 151 -13.28 -18.75 6.63
C GLU A 151 -13.13 -18.53 8.14
N ARG A 152 -13.69 -17.43 8.66
CA ARG A 152 -13.86 -17.30 10.11
C ARG A 152 -14.64 -18.55 10.50
N GLU A 153 -14.02 -19.49 11.20
CA GLU A 153 -14.77 -20.49 11.95
C GLU A 153 -15.69 -19.65 12.82
N ALA A 154 -16.97 -19.64 12.45
CA ALA A 154 -18.00 -19.02 13.24
C ALA A 154 -17.90 -19.69 14.59
N GLU A 155 -17.45 -18.96 15.61
CA GLU A 155 -17.62 -19.36 16.99
C GLU A 155 -19.13 -19.52 17.20
N HIS A 156 -19.59 -20.75 17.01
CA HIS A 156 -20.78 -21.29 17.62
C HIS A 156 -20.55 -21.26 19.13
N ILE A 157 -20.74 -20.08 19.72
CA ILE A 157 -21.19 -20.01 21.11
C ILE A 157 -22.68 -20.34 21.03
N ALA A 158 -22.97 -21.64 21.03
CA ALA A 158 -24.30 -22.13 21.35
C ALA A 158 -24.50 -21.98 22.85
N ASP A 159 -25.59 -21.31 23.22
CA ASP A 159 -26.17 -21.21 24.56
C ASP A 159 -26.35 -22.58 25.24
#